data_AF-A0A3D3M2F2-F1
#
_entry.id   AF-A0A3D3M2F2-F1
#
_cell.length_a   1.000
_cell.length_b   1.000
_cell.length_c   1.000
_cell.angle_alpha   90.00
_cell.angle_beta   90.00
_cell.angle_gamma   90.00
#
_symmetry.space_group_name_H-M   'P 1'
#
loop_
_entity.id
_entity.type
_entity.pdbx_description
1 polymer ?
#
loop_
_entity_poly.entity_id
_entity_poly.type
_entity_poly.pdbx_seq_one_letter_code
_entity_poly.pdbx_strand_id
1 'polypeptide(L)'
;MSFEYERYELMIALSGTISQFFFKGVTSRTTAIELRERVEAMGLMLGRIEAVVAQEGPVGPGIAEEIRRLEEQIISSVKQEISAAIRPGGQIFRMIEGGKK
;
A
#
# COMPACT_ATOMS: atom_id res chain seq x y z
N MET A 1 25.30 12.17 -16.66
CA MET A 1 25.41 11.61 -15.30
C MET A 1 24.10 10.88 -15.04
N SER A 2 24.09 9.54 -15.10
CA SER A 2 22.92 8.78 -14.65
C SER A 2 22.99 8.74 -13.13
N PHE A 3 21.96 9.26 -12.48
CA PHE A 3 21.79 9.08 -11.04
C PHE A 3 21.35 7.64 -10.81
N GLU A 4 22.22 6.81 -10.24
CA GLU A 4 21.90 5.44 -9.84
C GLU A 4 21.46 5.44 -8.37
N TYR A 5 20.39 4.71 -8.09
CA TYR A 5 19.85 4.54 -6.75
C TYR A 5 19.48 3.07 -6.54
N GLU A 6 19.55 2.62 -5.29
CA GLU A 6 19.09 1.29 -4.91
C GLU A 6 17.57 1.23 -4.96
N ARG A 7 17.03 0.46 -5.92
CA ARG A 7 15.57 0.35 -6.15
C ARG A 7 14.85 -0.15 -4.89
N TYR A 8 15.47 -1.08 -4.17
CA TYR A 8 14.90 -1.63 -2.95
C TYR A 8 14.79 -0.59 -1.84
N GLU A 9 15.85 0.18 -1.61
CA GLU A 9 15.85 1.26 -0.60
C GLU A 9 14.85 2.36 -0.94
N LEU A 10 14.75 2.74 -2.21
CA LEU A 10 13.75 3.70 -2.67
C LEU A 10 12.34 3.20 -2.37
N MET A 11 12.04 1.94 -2.70
CA MET A 11 10.72 1.35 -2.48
C MET A 11 10.38 1.24 -0.99
N ILE A 12 11.34 0.93 -0.12
CA ILE A 12 11.15 0.98 1.34
C ILE A 12 10.80 2.41 1.80
N ALA A 13 11.56 3.41 1.36
CA ALA A 13 11.33 4.80 1.78
C ALA A 13 9.96 5.32 1.30
N LEU A 14 9.60 5.02 0.05
CA LEU A 14 8.32 5.43 -0.54
C LEU A 14 7.15 4.69 0.11
N SER A 15 7.25 3.37 0.32
CA SER A 15 6.20 2.60 0.98
C SER A 15 5.91 3.10 2.40
N GLY A 16 6.94 3.39 3.18
CA GLY A 16 6.79 3.98 4.52
C GLY A 16 6.09 5.35 4.48
N THR A 17 6.52 6.23 3.58
CA THR A 17 5.94 7.58 3.42
C THR A 17 4.48 7.52 2.98
N ILE A 18 4.16 6.68 2.00
CA ILE A 18 2.82 6.54 1.44
C ILE A 18 1.87 5.91 2.47
N SER A 19 2.33 4.89 3.20
CA SER A 19 1.57 4.31 4.32
C SER A 19 1.23 5.36 5.37
N GLN A 20 2.21 6.16 5.80
CA GLN A 20 1.96 7.25 6.75
C GLN A 20 0.94 8.26 6.23
N PHE A 21 0.96 8.59 4.94
CA PHE A 21 -0.01 9.48 4.33
C PHE A 21 -1.42 8.90 4.35
N PHE A 22 -1.62 7.68 3.85
CA PHE A 22 -2.95 7.05 3.74
C PHE A 22 -3.57 6.68 5.08
N PHE A 23 -2.75 6.36 6.09
CA PHE A 23 -3.22 6.03 7.43
C PHE A 23 -3.16 7.21 8.42
N LYS A 24 -2.81 8.41 7.95
CA LYS A 24 -2.85 9.62 8.78
C LYS A 24 -4.27 9.84 9.31
N GLY A 25 -4.38 10.05 10.62
CA GLY A 25 -5.64 10.36 11.28
C GLY A 25 -6.60 9.17 11.45
N VAL A 26 -6.13 7.94 11.25
CA VAL A 26 -6.91 6.76 11.65
C VAL A 26 -7.09 6.75 13.17
N THR A 27 -8.32 6.54 13.61
CA THR A 27 -8.70 6.51 15.03
C THR A 27 -9.60 5.32 15.32
N SER A 28 -10.04 5.17 16.58
CA SER A 28 -11.03 4.16 16.97
C SER A 28 -12.41 4.34 16.33
N ARG A 29 -12.68 5.50 15.70
CA ARG A 29 -13.93 5.77 14.97
C ARG A 29 -13.85 5.38 13.49
N THR A 30 -12.64 5.12 12.97
CA THR A 30 -12.43 4.72 11.58
C THR A 30 -13.07 3.35 11.34
N THR A 31 -13.90 3.26 10.32
CA THR A 31 -14.64 2.02 10.04
C THR A 31 -13.75 1.00 9.31
N ALA A 32 -14.10 -0.28 9.39
CA ALA A 32 -13.43 -1.32 8.61
C ALA A 32 -13.58 -1.13 7.09
N ILE A 33 -14.63 -0.44 6.63
CA ILE A 33 -14.82 -0.11 5.21
C ILE A 33 -13.82 0.99 4.81
N GLU A 34 -13.75 2.07 5.58
CA GLU A 34 -12.80 3.16 5.33
C GLU A 34 -11.34 2.67 5.35
N LEU A 35 -10.99 1.77 6.26
CA LEU A 35 -9.67 1.14 6.27
C LEU A 35 -9.39 0.37 4.98
N ARG A 36 -10.37 -0.36 4.43
CA ARG A 36 -10.20 -1.10 3.17
C ARG A 36 -10.07 -0.15 1.97
N GLU A 37 -10.82 0.93 1.95
CA GLU A 37 -10.74 1.94 0.87
C GLU A 37 -9.38 2.64 0.87
N ARG A 38 -8.87 3.03 2.04
CA ARG A 38 -7.52 3.62 2.20
C ARG A 38 -6.43 2.67 1.70
N VAL A 39 -6.58 1.38 2.00
CA VAL A 39 -5.66 0.32 1.57
C VAL A 39 -5.65 0.12 0.07
N GLU A 40 -6.83 0.12 -0.54
CA GLU A 40 -6.97 0.01 -1.99
C GLU A 40 -6.33 1.21 -2.69
N ALA A 41 -6.59 2.42 -2.21
CA ALA A 41 -5.98 3.63 -2.74
C ALA A 41 -4.44 3.64 -2.56
N MET A 42 -3.95 3.17 -1.40
CA MET A 42 -2.53 3.00 -1.14
C MET A 42 -1.88 1.99 -2.09
N GLY A 43 -2.52 0.82 -2.26
CA GLY A 43 -2.02 -0.24 -3.14
C GLY A 43 -1.94 0.20 -4.61
N LEU A 44 -2.95 0.95 -5.09
CA LEU A 44 -2.93 1.56 -6.42
C LEU A 44 -1.72 2.49 -6.60
N MET A 45 -1.47 3.36 -5.62
CA MET A 45 -0.34 4.30 -5.71
C MET A 45 1.01 3.58 -5.69
N LEU A 46 1.17 2.58 -4.83
CA LEU A 46 2.40 1.80 -4.75
C LEU A 46 2.67 1.02 -6.03
N GLY A 47 1.63 0.41 -6.64
CA GLY A 47 1.79 -0.36 -7.87
C GLY A 47 2.27 0.49 -9.03
N ARG A 48 1.75 1.71 -9.14
CA ARG A 48 2.22 2.70 -10.14
C ARG A 48 3.68 3.06 -9.95
N ILE A 49 4.08 3.34 -8.71
CA ILE A 49 5.44 3.72 -8.38
C ILE A 49 6.40 2.58 -8.68
N GLU A 50 6.05 1.36 -8.25
CA GLU A 50 6.86 0.17 -8.49
C GLU A 50 7.05 -0.07 -9.99
N ALA A 51 6.00 0.09 -10.80
CA ALA A 51 6.11 -0.05 -12.25
C ALA A 51 7.11 0.94 -12.86
N VAL A 52 7.05 2.20 -12.44
CA VAL A 52 7.97 3.24 -12.92
C VAL A 52 9.41 2.98 -12.47
N VAL A 53 9.60 2.51 -11.23
CA VAL A 53 10.93 2.20 -10.68
C VAL A 53 11.53 0.94 -11.32
N ALA A 54 10.69 -0.05 -11.64
CA ALA A 54 11.09 -1.30 -12.28
C ALA A 54 11.39 -1.14 -13.78
N GLN A 55 10.83 -0.12 -14.43
CA GLN A 55 11.07 0.14 -15.85
C GLN A 55 12.53 0.52 -16.10
N GLU A 56 13.18 -0.26 -16.95
CA GLU A 56 14.53 0.04 -17.42
C GLU A 56 14.45 0.92 -18.68
N GLY A 57 15.22 2.01 -18.69
CA GLY A 57 15.21 2.97 -19.79
C GLY A 57 14.02 3.96 -19.74
N PRO A 58 13.74 4.67 -20.85
CA PRO A 58 12.67 5.65 -20.90
C PRO A 58 11.29 5.02 -20.69
N VAL A 59 10.42 5.71 -19.96
CA VAL A 59 9.02 5.29 -19.76
C VAL A 59 8.29 5.32 -21.11
N GLY A 60 8.04 4.15 -21.67
CA GLY A 60 7.34 3.95 -22.94
C GLY A 60 5.88 3.51 -22.76
N PRO A 61 5.10 3.41 -23.85
CA PRO A 61 3.68 3.06 -23.80
C PRO A 61 3.38 1.67 -23.20
N GLY A 62 4.36 0.77 -23.12
CA GLY A 62 4.22 -0.54 -22.46
C GLY A 62 4.09 -0.49 -20.93
N ILE A 63 4.40 0.65 -20.29
CA ILE A 63 4.35 0.78 -18.83
C ILE A 63 2.93 0.63 -18.27
N ALA A 64 1.89 0.88 -19.07
CA ALA A 64 0.50 0.86 -18.60
C ALA A 64 -0.01 -0.54 -18.25
N GLU A 65 0.52 -1.59 -18.89
CA GLU A 65 0.20 -2.98 -18.54
C GLU A 65 0.94 -3.39 -17.27
N GLU A 66 2.20 -2.97 -17.14
CA GLU A 66 3.02 -3.25 -15.96
C GLU A 66 2.48 -2.54 -14.71
N ILE A 67 2.01 -1.28 -14.85
CA ILE A 67 1.28 -0.57 -13.80
C ILE A 67 0.09 -1.39 -13.32
N ARG A 68 -0.78 -1.84 -14.25
CA ARG A 68 -1.98 -2.61 -13.88
C ARG A 68 -1.64 -3.91 -13.18
N ARG A 69 -0.64 -4.64 -13.69
CA ARG A 69 -0.15 -5.88 -13.09
C ARG A 69 0.32 -5.67 -11.65
N LEU A 70 1.10 -4.62 -11.40
CA LEU A 70 1.65 -4.32 -10.08
C LEU A 70 0.58 -3.75 -9.12
N GLU A 71 -0.33 -2.91 -9.62
CA GLU A 71 -1.51 -2.47 -8.86
C GLU A 71 -2.28 -3.67 -8.31
N GLU A 72 -2.65 -4.64 -9.17
CA GLU A 72 -3.40 -5.82 -8.77
C GLU A 72 -2.64 -6.69 -7.76
N GLN A 73 -1.34 -6.90 -7.98
CA GLN A 73 -0.50 -7.69 -7.09
C GLN A 73 -0.42 -7.08 -5.69
N ILE A 74 -0.14 -5.77 -5.60
CA ILE A 74 -0.01 -5.08 -4.32
C ILE A 74 -1.36 -4.97 -3.63
N ILE A 75 -2.42 -4.59 -4.35
CA ILE A 75 -3.77 -4.50 -3.77
C ILE A 75 -4.19 -5.85 -3.18
N SER A 76 -3.97 -6.95 -3.91
CA SER A 76 -4.31 -8.29 -3.44
C SER A 76 -3.56 -8.64 -2.15
N SER A 77 -2.24 -8.43 -2.14
CA SER A 77 -1.39 -8.70 -0.97
C SER A 77 -1.82 -7.88 0.26
N VAL A 78 -1.96 -6.56 0.11
CA VAL A 78 -2.30 -5.68 1.23
C VAL A 78 -3.74 -5.93 1.71
N LYS A 79 -4.71 -6.19 0.80
CA LYS A 79 -6.08 -6.54 1.19
C LYS A 79 -6.13 -7.85 1.99
N GLN A 80 -5.32 -8.84 1.65
CA GLN A 80 -5.24 -10.10 2.40
C GLN A 80 -4.69 -9.86 3.80
N GLU A 81 -3.57 -9.16 3.93
CA GLU A 81 -2.94 -8.85 5.22
C GLU A 81 -3.89 -8.06 6.12
N ILE A 82 -4.53 -7.03 5.58
CA ILE A 82 -5.43 -6.20 6.37
C ILE A 82 -6.69 -6.97 6.71
N SER A 83 -7.30 -7.70 5.78
CA SER A 83 -8.45 -8.57 6.11
C SER A 83 -8.13 -9.54 7.25
N ALA A 84 -6.92 -10.10 7.28
CA ALA A 84 -6.45 -10.96 8.36
C ALA A 84 -6.26 -10.20 9.69
N ALA A 85 -5.90 -8.91 9.63
CA ALA A 85 -5.72 -8.06 10.79
C ALA A 85 -7.03 -7.51 11.40
N ILE A 86 -8.06 -7.23 10.58
CA ILE A 86 -9.37 -6.70 11.02
C ILE A 86 -10.41 -7.78 11.36
N ARG A 87 -10.25 -9.03 10.91
CA ARG A 87 -11.19 -10.12 11.27
C ARG A 87 -11.16 -10.42 12.78
N PRO A 88 -12.22 -11.04 13.36
CA PRO A 88 -12.24 -11.42 14.77
C PRO A 88 -10.98 -12.19 15.20
N GLY A 89 -10.35 -11.76 16.28
CA GLY A 89 -9.08 -12.31 16.77
C GLY A 89 -7.82 -11.78 16.08
N GLY A 90 -7.93 -10.96 15.04
CA GLY A 90 -6.81 -10.24 14.40
C GLY A 90 -6.27 -9.09 15.25
N GLN A 91 -5.06 -8.62 14.95
CA GLN A 91 -4.37 -7.62 15.79
C GLN A 91 -5.16 -6.30 15.89
N ILE A 92 -5.68 -5.80 14.75
CA ILE A 92 -6.42 -4.54 14.69
C ILE A 92 -7.77 -4.70 15.40
N PHE A 93 -8.43 -5.84 15.18
CA PHE A 93 -9.68 -6.17 15.87
C PHE A 93 -9.54 -6.13 17.39
N ARG A 94 -8.49 -6.76 17.95
CA ARG A 94 -8.23 -6.75 19.40
C ARG A 94 -7.93 -5.36 19.94
N MET A 95 -7.24 -4.51 19.19
CA MET A 95 -6.97 -3.12 19.59
C MET A 95 -8.26 -2.29 19.64
N ILE A 96 -9.17 -2.49 18.70
CA ILE A 96 -10.47 -1.81 18.66
C ILE A 96 -11.39 -2.29 19.79
N GLU A 97 -11.44 -3.59 20.09
CA GLU A 97 -12.25 -4.11 21.20
C GLU A 97 -11.65 -3.79 22.58
N GLY A 98 -10.33 -3.85 22.72
CA GLY A 98 -9.64 -3.56 23.98
C GLY A 98 -9.72 -2.10 24.42
N GLY A 99 -9.92 -1.16 23.48
CA GLY A 99 -10.11 0.26 23.76
C GLY A 99 -11.55 0.67 24.16
N LYS A 100 -12.48 -0.28 24.30
CA LYS A 100 -13.87 -0.05 24.75
C LYS A 100 -14.10 -0.30 26.25
N LYS A 101 -13.05 -0.46 27.06
CA LYS A 101 -13.14 -0.58 28.52
C LYS A 101 -12.69 0.70 29.22
#